data_AF-A0A4C1TDH5-F1
#
_entry.id   AF-A0A4C1TDH5-F1
#
_cell.length_a   1.000
_cell.length_b   1.000
_cell.length_c   1.000
_cell.angle_alpha   90.00
_cell.angle_beta   90.00
_cell.angle_gamma   90.00
#
_symmetry.space_group_name_H-M   'P 1'
#
loop_
_entity.id
_entity.type
_entity.pdbx_description
1 polymer ?
#
loop_
_entity_poly.entity_id
_entity_poly.type
_entity_poly.pdbx_seq_one_letter_code
_entity_poly.pdbx_strand_id
1 'polypeptide(L)'
;MNALVIDKLQLAPQTIDLDTVRQYSHLHELEDELSYEKARPTILIGQDNWHLIVSREVVQKNRDQPAASYTKLGWVLHGRENGIARPVHVINYIAREPSAEDEIDSQLTRKRYAEPAPEAPASPRTWYLPHFAVVHPQKGKIRLVFDAAARTAGRSLNDALLPEPDLLQSLFGVLLRFREGRVAVVADIREMFLQVKIREEDRDSLRFLWRKMRTKSPRIKGWASNEPDALVATESLRREQKALSIGDHTERTLGLIWKTKNDTLSFSLNLRNCPREVIQGYRPPTKREVTSAVMSVFDPIGFAAPITVLGKMLIQNIWRDRNDWDHELSKERDKEWREWLSHLKKLDKLEIPRCVTPYHTEGELHVFTDASEKAYSAAVYWLEKNQKPPHVALVAAKAR
;
A
#
# COMPACT_ATOMS: atom_id res chain seq x y z
N MET A 1 -10.55 -1.13 -23.29
CA MET A 1 -9.46 -2.13 -23.29
C MET A 1 -8.20 -1.35 -23.62
N ASN A 2 -7.46 -0.89 -22.60
CA ASN A 2 -6.32 0.01 -22.78
C ASN A 2 -5.03 -0.79 -22.68
N ALA A 3 -4.79 -1.67 -23.65
CA ALA A 3 -3.47 -2.27 -23.80
C ALA A 3 -2.55 -1.23 -24.43
N LEU A 4 -1.60 -0.70 -23.67
CA LEU A 4 -0.51 0.10 -24.22
C LEU A 4 0.46 -0.87 -24.90
N VAL A 5 0.45 -0.88 -26.23
CA VAL A 5 1.44 -1.61 -27.02
C VAL A 5 2.70 -0.74 -27.07
N ILE A 6 3.76 -1.21 -26.44
CA ILE A 6 5.08 -0.57 -26.54
C ILE A 6 5.76 -1.19 -27.76
N ASP A 7 5.87 -0.45 -28.86
CA ASP A 7 6.42 -0.93 -30.14
C ASP A 7 7.86 -1.46 -30.04
N LYS A 8 8.60 -1.09 -28.97
CA LYS A 8 9.98 -1.52 -28.70
C LYS A 8 10.22 -1.80 -27.23
N LEU A 9 9.78 -2.96 -26.77
CA LEU A 9 10.19 -3.52 -25.49
C LEU A 9 11.71 -3.83 -25.51
N GLN A 10 12.52 -2.92 -24.96
CA GLN A 10 13.97 -3.10 -24.81
C GLN A 10 14.30 -4.03 -23.62
N LEU A 11 13.70 -5.22 -23.59
CA LEU A 11 14.02 -6.24 -22.60
C LEU A 11 15.08 -7.19 -23.14
N ALA A 12 15.96 -7.65 -22.25
CA ALA A 12 16.96 -8.66 -22.58
C ALA A 12 16.26 -9.93 -23.10
N PRO A 13 16.74 -10.54 -24.19
CA PRO A 13 16.27 -11.84 -24.62
C PRO A 13 16.41 -12.87 -23.49
N GLN A 14 15.42 -13.73 -23.35
CA GLN A 14 15.41 -14.79 -22.34
C GLN A 14 15.62 -16.14 -23.01
N THR A 15 16.31 -17.03 -22.32
CA THR A 15 16.49 -18.42 -22.73
C THR A 15 16.11 -19.32 -21.56
N ILE A 16 15.32 -20.34 -21.83
CA ILE A 16 15.12 -21.48 -20.95
C ILE A 16 15.63 -22.70 -21.71
N ASP A 17 16.74 -23.26 -21.25
CA ASP A 17 17.36 -24.41 -21.89
C ASP A 17 16.58 -25.70 -21.59
N LEU A 18 16.56 -26.60 -22.56
CA LEU A 18 15.88 -27.89 -22.44
C LEU A 18 16.46 -28.72 -21.28
N ASP A 19 17.77 -28.68 -21.08
CA ASP A 19 18.44 -29.39 -19.99
C ASP A 19 18.05 -28.83 -18.62
N THR A 20 17.76 -27.53 -18.52
CA THR A 20 17.24 -26.92 -17.28
C THR A 20 15.85 -27.46 -16.94
N VAL A 21 14.96 -27.66 -17.93
CA VAL A 21 13.62 -28.22 -17.70
C VAL A 21 13.71 -29.71 -17.34
N ARG A 22 14.57 -30.46 -18.04
CA ARG A 22 14.80 -31.90 -17.83
C ARG A 22 15.35 -32.27 -16.47
N GLN A 23 15.99 -31.35 -15.76
CA GLN A 23 16.42 -31.56 -14.38
C GLN A 23 15.24 -31.83 -13.42
N TYR A 24 14.03 -31.45 -13.81
CA TYR A 24 12.85 -31.51 -12.96
C TYR A 24 11.82 -32.50 -13.52
N SER A 25 11.75 -33.68 -12.89
CA SER A 25 10.85 -34.78 -13.31
C SER A 25 9.39 -34.38 -13.50
N HIS A 26 8.90 -33.40 -12.73
CA HIS A 26 7.51 -32.95 -12.83
C HIS A 26 7.27 -32.01 -14.01
N LEU A 27 8.30 -31.57 -14.72
CA LEU A 27 8.20 -30.68 -15.88
C LEU A 27 8.48 -31.41 -17.21
N HIS A 28 8.78 -32.71 -17.19
CA HIS A 28 9.15 -33.49 -18.38
C HIS A 28 8.08 -33.46 -19.47
N GLU A 29 6.80 -33.50 -19.08
CA GLU A 29 5.67 -33.43 -20.03
C GLU A 29 5.51 -32.04 -20.69
N LEU A 30 6.21 -31.02 -20.18
CA LEU A 30 6.12 -29.63 -20.63
C LEU A 30 7.44 -29.12 -21.25
N GLU A 31 8.39 -30.01 -21.55
CA GLU A 31 9.72 -29.63 -22.07
C GLU A 31 9.66 -28.77 -23.33
N ASP A 32 8.83 -29.15 -24.30
CA ASP A 32 8.69 -28.43 -25.57
C ASP A 32 7.93 -27.10 -25.42
N GLU A 33 7.05 -26.99 -24.41
CA GLU A 33 6.23 -25.80 -24.15
C GLU A 33 6.97 -24.75 -23.30
N LEU A 34 7.95 -25.18 -22.50
CA LEU A 34 8.68 -24.32 -21.56
C LEU A 34 10.06 -23.91 -22.04
N SER A 35 10.67 -24.66 -22.98
CA SER A 35 11.99 -24.36 -23.52
C SER A 35 11.92 -23.36 -24.68
N TYR A 36 12.86 -22.42 -24.70
CA TYR A 36 12.99 -21.44 -25.79
C TYR A 36 14.37 -20.79 -25.78
N GLU A 37 14.91 -20.48 -26.95
CA GLU A 37 16.21 -19.81 -27.09
C GLU A 37 16.06 -18.34 -27.49
N LYS A 38 16.65 -17.44 -26.69
CA LYS A 38 16.76 -15.99 -26.97
C LYS A 38 15.42 -15.35 -27.36
N ALA A 39 14.32 -15.82 -26.77
CA ALA A 39 13.01 -15.26 -26.99
C ALA A 39 12.98 -13.82 -26.47
N ARG A 40 12.57 -12.88 -27.31
CA ARG A 40 12.41 -11.48 -26.93
C ARG A 40 11.00 -11.28 -26.38
N PRO A 41 10.84 -10.74 -25.16
CA PRO A 41 9.51 -10.37 -24.67
C PRO A 41 8.85 -9.36 -25.62
N THR A 42 7.69 -9.69 -26.17
CA THR A 42 6.96 -8.86 -27.14
C THR A 42 5.78 -8.11 -26.52
N ILE A 43 5.28 -8.58 -25.36
CA ILE A 43 4.07 -8.07 -24.72
C ILE A 43 4.35 -7.91 -23.22
N LEU A 44 3.99 -6.75 -22.66
CA LEU A 44 3.84 -6.59 -21.20
C LEU A 44 2.36 -6.70 -20.84
N ILE A 45 2.07 -7.58 -19.90
CA ILE A 45 0.70 -7.76 -19.40
C ILE A 45 0.58 -6.94 -18.12
N GLY A 46 -0.23 -5.90 -18.15
CA GLY A 46 -0.57 -5.13 -16.96
C GLY A 46 -1.40 -5.95 -15.98
N GLN A 47 -1.33 -5.59 -14.68
CA GLN A 47 -2.13 -6.25 -13.63
C GLN A 47 -3.65 -6.10 -13.83
N ASP A 48 -4.11 -5.14 -14.63
CA ASP A 48 -5.51 -5.01 -15.05
C ASP A 48 -5.99 -6.20 -15.90
N ASN A 49 -5.07 -6.91 -16.54
CA ASN A 49 -5.35 -8.10 -17.31
C ASN A 49 -5.11 -9.39 -16.49
N TRP A 50 -5.30 -9.32 -15.15
CA TRP A 50 -5.07 -10.45 -14.24
C TRP A 50 -5.75 -11.74 -14.70
N HIS A 51 -6.96 -11.63 -15.26
CA HIS A 51 -7.75 -12.76 -15.79
C HIS A 51 -7.05 -13.54 -16.92
N LEU A 52 -6.01 -12.98 -17.56
CA LEU A 52 -5.17 -13.67 -18.53
C LEU A 52 -4.05 -14.50 -17.88
N ILE A 53 -3.56 -14.07 -16.70
CA ILE A 53 -2.45 -14.67 -15.96
C ILE A 53 -2.91 -15.56 -14.79
N VAL A 54 -4.22 -15.71 -14.56
CA VAL A 54 -4.75 -16.68 -13.58
C VAL A 54 -4.39 -18.09 -14.01
N SER A 55 -3.67 -18.80 -13.14
CA SER A 55 -3.37 -20.22 -13.31
C SER A 55 -4.65 -21.05 -13.28
N ARG A 56 -4.90 -21.78 -14.37
CA ARG A 56 -5.95 -22.79 -14.50
C ARG A 56 -5.48 -24.15 -13.99
N GLU A 57 -4.21 -24.43 -14.19
CA GLU A 57 -3.51 -25.63 -13.75
C GLU A 57 -2.12 -25.23 -13.24
N VAL A 58 -1.62 -25.97 -12.26
CA VAL A 58 -0.27 -25.76 -11.71
C VAL A 58 0.42 -27.11 -11.58
N VAL A 59 1.59 -27.21 -12.20
CA VAL A 59 2.49 -28.36 -12.12
C VAL A 59 3.66 -27.99 -11.21
N GLN A 60 3.68 -28.55 -10.01
CA GLN A 60 4.69 -28.29 -8.99
C GLN A 60 4.95 -29.56 -8.16
N LYS A 61 6.21 -29.78 -7.77
CA LYS A 61 6.59 -30.84 -6.83
C LYS A 61 6.95 -30.31 -5.44
N ASN A 62 7.99 -29.48 -5.35
CA ASN A 62 8.50 -28.92 -4.09
C ASN A 62 8.51 -27.38 -4.09
N ARG A 63 8.55 -26.76 -2.90
CA ARG A 63 8.53 -25.29 -2.73
C ARG A 63 9.80 -24.58 -3.21
N ASP A 64 10.91 -25.29 -3.26
CA ASP A 64 12.25 -24.84 -3.64
C ASP A 64 12.62 -25.18 -5.08
N GLN A 65 11.67 -25.73 -5.85
CA GLN A 65 11.84 -26.09 -7.26
C GLN A 65 10.96 -25.21 -8.16
N PRO A 66 11.29 -25.11 -9.45
CA PRO A 66 10.44 -24.43 -10.41
C PRO A 66 9.04 -25.06 -10.51
N ALA A 67 8.04 -24.22 -10.75
CA ALA A 67 6.65 -24.60 -10.96
C ALA A 67 6.18 -24.04 -12.31
N ALA A 68 5.36 -24.80 -13.03
CA ALA A 68 4.72 -24.34 -14.25
C ALA A 68 3.24 -24.06 -13.99
N SER A 69 2.73 -22.93 -14.47
CA SER A 69 1.31 -22.57 -14.39
C SER A 69 0.72 -22.47 -15.79
N TYR A 70 -0.39 -23.13 -16.05
CA TYR A 70 -1.14 -22.96 -17.29
C TYR A 70 -2.09 -21.77 -17.18
N THR A 71 -1.96 -20.79 -18.07
CA THR A 71 -2.76 -19.56 -18.10
C THR A 71 -3.59 -19.47 -19.38
N LYS A 72 -4.39 -18.41 -19.57
CA LYS A 72 -5.06 -18.18 -20.87
C LYS A 72 -4.08 -17.90 -22.02
N LEU A 73 -2.83 -17.59 -21.69
CA LEU A 73 -1.78 -17.24 -22.64
C LEU A 73 -0.78 -18.39 -22.86
N GLY A 74 -1.04 -19.57 -22.27
CA GLY A 74 -0.15 -20.72 -22.32
C GLY A 74 0.55 -20.99 -21.00
N TRP A 75 1.54 -21.88 -21.04
CA TRP A 75 2.34 -22.27 -19.89
C TRP A 75 3.34 -21.19 -19.49
N VAL A 76 3.48 -20.98 -18.18
CA VAL A 76 4.41 -20.02 -17.59
C VAL A 76 5.27 -20.73 -16.55
N LEU A 77 6.60 -20.65 -16.69
CA LEU A 77 7.52 -21.18 -15.69
C LEU A 77 7.84 -20.13 -14.61
N HIS A 78 7.78 -20.55 -13.36
CA HIS A 78 8.08 -19.74 -12.18
C HIS A 78 9.11 -20.44 -11.30
N GLY A 79 9.91 -19.67 -10.55
CA GLY A 79 10.83 -20.22 -9.55
C GLY A 79 12.30 -19.95 -9.86
N ARG A 80 13.20 -20.68 -9.19
CA ARG A 80 14.65 -20.52 -9.32
C ARG A 80 15.30 -21.87 -9.66
N GLU A 81 16.35 -21.82 -10.48
CA GLU A 81 17.27 -22.93 -10.69
C GLU A 81 18.23 -23.02 -9.48
N ASN A 82 18.31 -24.20 -8.85
CA ASN A 82 19.19 -24.42 -7.70
C ASN A 82 20.60 -24.78 -8.19
N GLY A 83 21.58 -23.86 -8.09
CA GLY A 83 22.91 -24.17 -8.64
C GLY A 83 24.14 -23.31 -8.31
N ILE A 84 24.07 -22.21 -7.53
CA ILE A 84 25.29 -21.56 -7.00
C ILE A 84 25.13 -21.27 -5.51
N ALA A 85 25.41 -22.29 -4.71
CA ALA A 85 25.85 -22.17 -3.33
C ALA A 85 27.34 -22.55 -3.28
N ARG A 86 28.23 -21.61 -2.90
CA ARG A 86 29.56 -21.95 -2.40
C ARG A 86 29.55 -21.85 -0.87
N PRO A 87 29.78 -22.94 -0.11
CA PRO A 87 30.22 -22.91 1.29
C PRO A 87 31.78 -23.06 1.32
N VAL A 88 32.60 -22.71 2.32
CA VAL A 88 32.52 -22.76 3.79
C VAL A 88 33.54 -21.75 4.38
N HIS A 89 33.16 -20.97 5.40
CA HIS A 89 33.98 -20.83 6.61
C HIS A 89 33.02 -20.82 7.80
N VAL A 90 33.04 -21.92 8.57
CA VAL A 90 32.40 -22.00 9.89
C VAL A 90 33.22 -21.14 10.84
N ILE A 91 32.59 -20.15 11.49
CA ILE A 91 33.05 -19.63 12.76
C ILE A 91 31.86 -19.69 13.71
N ASN A 92 31.97 -20.57 14.71
CA ASN A 92 31.12 -20.55 15.89
C ASN A 92 31.32 -19.21 16.61
N TYR A 93 30.25 -18.48 16.90
CA TYR A 93 30.29 -17.47 17.95
C TYR A 93 28.98 -17.39 18.72
N ILE A 94 29.14 -17.28 20.03
CA ILE A 94 28.11 -17.28 21.08
C ILE A 94 27.27 -16.00 21.00
N ALA A 95 25.97 -16.18 21.21
CA ALA A 95 24.96 -15.13 21.18
C ALA A 95 25.31 -13.92 22.06
N ARG A 96 25.05 -12.72 21.52
CA ARG A 96 24.72 -11.50 22.27
C ARG A 96 23.65 -10.75 21.50
N GLU A 97 22.69 -10.19 22.24
CA GLU A 97 21.55 -9.44 21.69
C GLU A 97 22.02 -8.35 20.71
N PRO A 98 21.54 -8.35 19.45
CA PRO A 98 21.86 -7.30 18.50
C PRO A 98 21.21 -5.99 18.91
N SER A 99 21.92 -4.88 18.68
CA SER A 99 21.27 -3.57 18.70
C SER A 99 20.30 -3.47 17.52
N ALA A 100 19.27 -2.63 17.63
CA ALA A 100 18.25 -2.48 16.59
C ALA A 100 18.80 -2.05 15.21
N GLU A 101 19.98 -1.41 15.18
CA GLU A 101 20.67 -0.99 13.95
C GLU A 101 21.45 -2.14 13.29
N ASP A 102 22.00 -3.06 14.08
CA ASP A 102 22.68 -4.28 13.59
C ASP A 102 21.68 -5.24 12.93
N GLU A 103 20.42 -5.24 13.37
CA GLU A 103 19.35 -6.03 12.76
C GLU A 103 19.04 -5.55 11.33
N ILE A 104 19.02 -4.23 11.10
CA ILE A 104 18.73 -3.61 9.80
C ILE A 104 19.85 -3.87 8.79
N ASP A 105 21.12 -3.75 9.19
CA ASP A 105 22.29 -4.10 8.36
C ASP A 105 22.20 -5.55 7.88
N SER A 106 21.93 -6.45 8.82
CA SER A 106 21.80 -7.88 8.53
C SER A 106 20.62 -8.16 7.59
N GLN A 107 19.51 -7.43 7.68
CA GLN A 107 18.37 -7.62 6.79
C GLN A 107 18.63 -7.12 5.37
N LEU A 108 19.24 -5.94 5.21
CA LEU A 108 19.54 -5.36 3.88
C LEU A 108 20.60 -6.19 3.13
N THR A 109 21.65 -6.61 3.83
CA THR A 109 22.75 -7.39 3.22
C THR A 109 22.38 -8.86 3.03
N ARG A 110 21.73 -9.53 3.99
CA ARG A 110 21.30 -10.95 3.83
C ARG A 110 20.25 -11.12 2.74
N LYS A 111 19.35 -10.14 2.57
CA LYS A 111 18.35 -10.15 1.49
C LYS A 111 18.88 -9.60 0.16
N ARG A 112 20.15 -9.14 0.12
CA ARG A 112 20.83 -8.55 -1.05
C ARG A 112 20.09 -7.34 -1.64
N TYR A 113 19.50 -6.52 -0.77
CA TYR A 113 18.89 -5.25 -1.15
C TYR A 113 19.90 -4.09 -1.25
N ALA A 114 21.07 -4.27 -0.65
CA ALA A 114 22.20 -3.36 -0.76
C ALA A 114 23.50 -4.15 -0.92
N GLU A 115 24.48 -3.56 -1.60
CA GLU A 115 25.83 -4.09 -1.75
C GLU A 115 26.86 -3.03 -1.35
N PRO A 116 28.07 -3.44 -0.93
CA PRO A 116 29.16 -2.50 -0.71
C PRO A 116 29.45 -1.71 -1.99
N ALA A 117 29.37 -0.39 -1.91
CA ALA A 117 29.74 0.47 -3.03
C ALA A 117 31.27 0.48 -3.22
N PRO A 118 31.77 0.56 -4.47
CA PRO A 118 33.20 0.70 -4.73
C PRO A 118 33.74 2.02 -4.16
N GLU A 119 35.01 2.01 -3.74
CA GLU A 119 35.69 3.18 -3.15
C GLU A 119 35.65 4.39 -4.08
N ALA A 120 35.87 4.16 -5.38
CA ALA A 120 35.64 5.15 -6.42
C ALA A 120 34.23 4.99 -7.01
N PRO A 121 33.52 6.10 -7.32
CA PRO A 121 32.30 6.02 -8.11
C PRO A 121 32.52 5.37 -9.47
N ALA A 122 31.66 4.41 -9.81
CA ALA A 122 31.62 3.79 -11.12
C ALA A 122 30.87 4.66 -12.15
N SER A 123 30.11 5.66 -11.67
CA SER A 123 29.30 6.56 -12.49
C SER A 123 29.44 8.03 -12.07
N PRO A 124 29.40 8.99 -13.01
CA PRO A 124 29.33 10.42 -12.68
C PRO A 124 28.02 10.79 -11.95
N ARG A 125 27.02 9.91 -11.98
CA ARG A 125 25.74 10.05 -11.27
C ARG A 125 25.89 9.55 -9.83
N THR A 126 26.65 10.29 -9.03
CA THR A 126 26.90 9.95 -7.63
C THR A 126 26.07 10.80 -6.69
N TRP A 127 25.35 10.16 -5.76
CA TRP A 127 24.64 10.85 -4.69
C TRP A 127 24.63 10.01 -3.42
N TYR A 128 24.74 10.68 -2.26
CA TYR A 128 24.68 10.03 -0.96
C TYR A 128 23.37 10.41 -0.28
N LEU A 129 22.48 9.44 -0.11
CA LEU A 129 21.21 9.55 0.59
C LEU A 129 21.42 9.55 2.10
N PRO A 130 21.03 10.62 2.80
CA PRO A 130 20.84 10.57 4.24
C PRO A 130 19.78 9.53 4.57
N HIS A 131 19.96 8.84 5.69
CA HIS A 131 18.96 7.91 6.20
C HIS A 131 18.80 8.05 7.70
N PHE A 132 17.59 7.72 8.17
CA PHE A 132 17.25 7.72 9.58
C PHE A 132 16.18 6.66 9.88
N ALA A 133 16.12 6.25 11.14
CA ALA A 133 15.16 5.29 11.63
C ALA A 133 13.88 5.99 12.11
N VAL A 134 12.72 5.50 11.68
CA VAL A 134 11.41 5.91 12.20
C VAL A 134 10.73 4.72 12.86
N VAL A 135 10.29 4.90 14.10
CA VAL A 135 9.51 3.88 14.82
C VAL A 135 8.04 4.09 14.54
N HIS A 136 7.35 3.07 14.06
CA HIS A 136 5.89 3.14 13.94
C HIS A 136 5.25 3.14 15.34
N PRO A 137 4.50 4.18 15.77
CA PRO A 137 4.07 4.37 17.16
C PRO A 137 3.29 3.18 17.76
N GLN A 138 2.57 2.44 16.93
CA GLN A 138 1.71 1.32 17.36
C GLN A 138 2.29 -0.07 17.09
N LYS A 139 3.32 -0.20 16.22
CA LYS A 139 3.78 -1.50 15.74
C LYS A 139 5.18 -1.84 16.25
N GLY A 140 5.89 -0.92 16.91
CA GLY A 140 7.26 -1.09 17.38
C GLY A 140 8.30 -1.29 16.27
N LYS A 141 7.87 -1.59 15.04
CA LYS A 141 8.71 -1.83 13.88
C LYS A 141 9.43 -0.56 13.46
N ILE A 142 10.75 -0.64 13.43
CA ILE A 142 11.63 0.38 12.89
C ILE A 142 11.58 0.31 11.36
N ARG A 143 11.46 1.47 10.72
CA ARG A 143 11.58 1.64 9.27
C ARG A 143 12.78 2.53 8.99
N LEU A 144 13.66 2.07 8.12
CA LEU A 144 14.73 2.90 7.57
C LEU A 144 14.13 3.79 6.48
N VAL A 145 14.31 5.10 6.60
CA VAL A 145 13.85 6.08 5.63
C VAL A 145 15.07 6.70 4.96
N PHE A 146 15.10 6.70 3.63
CA PHE A 146 16.08 7.43 2.84
C PHE A 146 15.47 8.76 2.39
N ASP A 147 16.15 9.85 2.72
CA ASP A 147 15.67 11.20 2.40
C ASP A 147 16.24 11.70 1.07
N ALA A 148 15.49 11.43 0.00
CA ALA A 148 15.82 11.94 -1.34
C ALA A 148 15.54 13.45 -1.52
N ALA A 149 14.83 14.08 -0.58
CA ALA A 149 14.51 15.51 -0.60
C ALA A 149 15.57 16.37 0.12
N ALA A 150 16.42 15.75 0.94
CA ALA A 150 17.53 16.42 1.59
C ALA A 150 18.41 17.17 0.58
N ARG A 151 18.60 18.47 0.81
CA ARG A 151 19.35 19.34 -0.09
C ARG A 151 20.82 19.43 0.33
N THR A 152 21.71 19.19 -0.63
CA THR A 152 23.16 19.44 -0.50
C THR A 152 23.60 20.36 -1.62
N ALA A 153 24.30 21.45 -1.29
CA ALA A 153 24.69 22.49 -2.26
C ALA A 153 23.52 23.00 -3.12
N GLY A 154 22.33 23.16 -2.50
CA GLY A 154 21.13 23.67 -3.15
C GLY A 154 20.35 22.67 -4.02
N ARG A 155 20.84 21.45 -4.21
CA ARG A 155 20.16 20.39 -5.01
C ARG A 155 19.75 19.20 -4.15
N SER A 156 18.71 18.50 -4.55
CA SER A 156 18.29 17.20 -4.00
C SER A 156 18.31 16.12 -5.08
N LEU A 157 18.24 14.84 -4.69
CA LEU A 157 18.13 13.76 -5.68
C LEU A 157 16.85 13.90 -6.51
N ASN A 158 15.74 14.28 -5.86
CA ASN A 158 14.45 14.49 -6.54
C ASN A 158 14.52 15.54 -7.66
N ASP A 159 15.38 16.56 -7.54
CA ASP A 159 15.55 17.58 -8.60
C ASP A 159 16.26 17.01 -9.85
N ALA A 160 16.93 15.86 -9.74
CA ALA A 160 17.67 15.21 -10.82
C ALA A 160 16.94 13.99 -11.42
N LEU A 161 15.83 13.56 -10.83
CA LEU A 161 14.99 12.48 -11.34
C LEU A 161 14.05 13.01 -12.41
N LEU A 162 13.86 12.24 -13.48
CA LEU A 162 12.89 12.59 -14.52
C LEU A 162 11.47 12.41 -13.94
N PRO A 163 10.61 13.44 -14.00
CA PRO A 163 9.20 13.27 -13.70
C PRO A 163 8.58 12.44 -14.83
N GLU A 164 8.48 11.13 -14.63
CA GLU A 164 7.72 10.27 -15.53
C GLU A 164 6.21 10.55 -15.39
N PRO A 165 5.40 10.28 -16.44
CA PRO A 165 3.96 10.37 -16.34
C PRO A 165 3.46 9.47 -15.20
N ASP A 166 2.39 9.89 -14.53
CA ASP A 166 1.74 9.08 -13.51
C ASP A 166 1.13 7.82 -14.16
N LEU A 167 1.87 6.71 -14.09
CA LEU A 167 1.44 5.40 -14.57
C LEU A 167 0.59 4.66 -13.53
N LEU A 168 0.31 5.26 -12.37
CA LEU A 168 -0.50 4.63 -11.34
C LEU A 168 -1.94 4.51 -11.83
N GLN A 169 -2.51 3.32 -11.62
CA GLN A 169 -3.91 3.13 -11.89
C GLN A 169 -4.74 3.98 -10.94
N SER A 170 -5.78 4.62 -11.48
CA SER A 170 -6.75 5.37 -10.67
C SER A 170 -7.30 4.46 -9.57
N LEU A 171 -7.08 4.86 -8.31
CA LEU A 171 -7.60 4.14 -7.15
C LEU A 171 -9.12 3.89 -7.26
N PHE A 172 -9.86 4.88 -7.77
CA PHE A 172 -11.29 4.75 -8.05
C PHE A 172 -11.57 3.57 -9.01
N GLY A 173 -10.83 3.48 -10.12
CA GLY A 173 -10.98 2.39 -11.08
C GLY A 173 -10.58 1.02 -10.52
N VAL A 174 -9.51 0.97 -9.70
CA VAL A 174 -9.09 -0.26 -9.00
C VAL A 174 -10.20 -0.73 -8.06
N LEU A 175 -10.78 0.18 -7.28
CA LEU A 175 -11.87 -0.12 -6.36
C LEU A 175 -13.16 -0.53 -7.07
N LEU A 176 -13.49 0.06 -8.22
CA LEU A 176 -14.64 -0.38 -9.02
C LEU A 176 -14.46 -1.82 -9.51
N ARG A 177 -13.29 -2.18 -10.05
CA ARG A 177 -13.00 -3.57 -10.45
C ARG A 177 -13.01 -4.53 -9.28
N PHE A 178 -12.46 -4.11 -8.14
CA PHE A 178 -12.52 -4.87 -6.88
C PHE A 178 -13.96 -5.18 -6.46
N ARG A 179 -14.92 -4.38 -6.90
CA ARG A 179 -16.35 -4.52 -6.59
C ARG A 179 -17.18 -5.21 -7.66
N GLU A 180 -16.62 -5.50 -8.82
CA GLU A 180 -17.35 -6.11 -9.93
C GLU A 180 -17.58 -7.61 -9.69
N GLY A 181 -16.52 -8.37 -9.40
CA GLY A 181 -16.59 -9.83 -9.22
C GLY A 181 -17.35 -10.27 -7.95
N ARG A 182 -18.03 -11.43 -7.98
CA ARG A 182 -18.57 -12.08 -6.77
C ARG A 182 -17.50 -12.47 -5.77
N VAL A 183 -16.32 -12.85 -6.26
CA VAL A 183 -15.18 -13.25 -5.44
C VAL A 183 -14.11 -12.19 -5.58
N ALA A 184 -13.59 -11.74 -4.44
CA ALA A 184 -12.50 -10.79 -4.37
C ALA A 184 -11.31 -11.43 -3.65
N VAL A 185 -10.11 -11.07 -4.09
CA VAL A 185 -8.85 -11.47 -3.46
C VAL A 185 -8.01 -10.21 -3.29
N VAL A 186 -7.43 -10.05 -2.11
CA VAL A 186 -6.48 -8.97 -1.79
C VAL A 186 -5.21 -9.64 -1.30
N ALA A 187 -4.08 -9.19 -1.82
CA ALA A 187 -2.77 -9.62 -1.38
C ALA A 187 -1.83 -8.42 -1.34
N ASP A 188 -0.91 -8.41 -0.37
CA ASP A 188 0.18 -7.45 -0.31
C ASP A 188 1.44 -8.08 -0.92
N ILE A 189 2.07 -7.37 -1.86
CA ILE A 189 3.34 -7.81 -2.44
C ILE A 189 4.44 -7.34 -1.49
N ARG A 190 4.91 -8.29 -0.67
CA ARG A 190 5.97 -8.03 0.29
C ARG A 190 7.19 -7.42 -0.38
N GLU A 191 7.59 -6.24 0.12
CA GLU A 191 8.84 -5.58 -0.27
C GLU A 191 8.93 -5.36 -1.80
N MET A 192 7.79 -5.12 -2.49
CA MET A 192 7.69 -5.02 -3.96
C MET A 192 8.79 -4.17 -4.61
N PHE A 193 9.01 -2.95 -4.09
CA PHE A 193 10.02 -2.04 -4.65
C PHE A 193 11.44 -2.60 -4.58
N LEU A 194 11.75 -3.44 -3.57
CA LEU A 194 13.05 -4.08 -3.41
C LEU A 194 13.23 -5.30 -4.34
N GLN A 195 12.19 -5.69 -5.06
CA GLN A 195 12.26 -6.72 -6.10
C GLN A 195 12.63 -6.13 -7.47
N VAL A 196 12.60 -4.80 -7.63
CA VAL A 196 13.00 -4.11 -8.85
C VAL A 196 14.49 -3.77 -8.78
N LYS A 197 15.26 -4.25 -9.76
CA LYS A 197 16.70 -3.95 -9.82
C LYS A 197 16.95 -2.56 -10.38
N ILE A 198 17.84 -1.82 -9.74
CA ILE A 198 18.38 -0.56 -10.25
C ILE A 198 19.49 -0.87 -11.26
N ARG A 199 19.48 -0.14 -12.39
CA ARG A 199 20.51 -0.24 -13.43
C ARG A 199 21.87 0.11 -12.87
N GLU A 200 22.92 -0.57 -13.33
CA GLU A 200 24.28 -0.43 -12.76
C GLU A 200 24.79 1.01 -12.80
N GLU A 201 24.50 1.73 -13.88
CA GLU A 201 24.88 3.13 -14.08
C GLU A 201 24.21 4.11 -13.10
N ASP A 202 23.09 3.73 -12.48
CA ASP A 202 22.28 4.57 -11.60
C ASP A 202 22.39 4.17 -10.12
N ARG A 203 22.99 3.02 -9.79
CA ARG A 203 23.15 2.55 -8.40
C ARG A 203 23.91 3.56 -7.54
N ASP A 204 24.89 4.23 -8.13
CA ASP A 204 25.72 5.24 -7.45
C ASP A 204 24.94 6.50 -7.06
N SER A 205 23.75 6.72 -7.63
CA SER A 205 22.83 7.80 -7.24
C SER A 205 22.03 7.47 -5.98
N LEU A 206 22.14 6.25 -5.45
CA LEU A 206 21.40 5.76 -4.29
C LEU A 206 22.35 5.28 -3.17
N ARG A 207 23.62 5.71 -3.20
CA ARG A 207 24.58 5.37 -2.14
C ARG A 207 24.09 5.92 -0.81
N PHE A 208 24.47 5.28 0.28
CA PHE A 208 24.26 5.79 1.62
C PHE A 208 25.43 5.38 2.50
N LEU A 209 25.74 6.21 3.49
CA LEU A 209 26.83 5.91 4.43
C LEU A 209 26.33 4.97 5.51
N TRP A 210 26.92 3.79 5.62
CA TRP A 210 26.62 2.87 6.71
C TRP A 210 27.77 2.85 7.71
N ARG A 211 27.51 3.28 8.95
CA ARG A 211 28.52 3.34 10.01
C ARG A 211 28.36 2.14 10.92
N LYS A 212 29.25 1.13 10.80
CA LYS A 212 29.38 0.10 11.84
C LYS A 212 29.84 0.80 13.11
N MET A 213 28.98 0.92 14.12
CA MET A 213 29.40 1.42 15.42
C MET A 213 30.44 0.43 15.98
N ARG A 214 31.71 0.86 16.10
CA ARG A 214 32.66 0.17 16.97
C ARG A 214 32.09 0.29 18.39
N THR A 215 31.82 -0.85 19.00
CA THR A 215 31.21 -1.07 20.33
C THR A 215 32.01 -0.46 21.49
N LYS A 216 32.25 0.85 21.51
CA LYS A 216 32.70 1.60 22.68
C LYS A 216 32.19 3.04 22.61
N SER A 217 31.04 3.30 23.20
CA SER A 217 30.75 4.61 23.80
C SER A 217 29.83 4.44 25.01
N PRO A 218 30.04 5.25 26.06
CA PRO A 218 29.62 4.95 27.42
C PRO A 218 28.11 5.17 27.63
N ARG A 219 27.55 4.42 28.57
CA ARG A 219 26.16 4.55 29.02
C ARG A 219 25.93 5.92 29.63
N ILE A 220 25.04 6.72 29.02
CA ILE A 220 24.32 7.76 29.74
C ILE A 220 23.14 7.05 30.43
N LYS A 221 23.31 6.75 31.72
CA LYS A 221 22.21 6.46 32.64
C LYS A 221 21.86 7.76 33.35
N GLY A 222 20.63 8.23 33.18
CA GLY A 222 20.11 9.40 33.88
C GLY A 222 19.24 10.25 32.97
N TRP A 223 17.94 9.96 32.96
CA TRP A 223 16.94 10.89 32.48
C TRP A 223 16.37 11.59 33.72
N ALA A 224 16.41 12.91 33.74
CA ALA A 224 15.64 13.70 34.68
C ALA A 224 14.46 14.29 33.92
N SER A 225 13.25 13.97 34.36
CA SER A 225 11.99 14.58 33.91
C SER A 225 11.29 15.13 35.15
N ASN A 226 10.67 16.29 35.01
CA ASN A 226 9.86 16.93 36.05
C ASN A 226 8.42 16.38 36.10
N GLU A 227 8.11 15.31 35.37
CA GLU A 227 6.79 14.71 35.26
C GLU A 227 6.82 13.20 35.61
N PRO A 228 6.11 12.75 36.67
CA PRO A 228 6.20 11.38 37.19
C PRO A 228 5.69 10.27 36.25
N ASP A 229 4.81 10.58 35.30
CA ASP A 229 4.14 9.57 34.46
C ASP A 229 4.97 9.12 33.23
N ALA A 230 6.11 9.76 32.98
CA ALA A 230 6.98 9.45 31.85
C ALA A 230 7.73 8.10 31.97
N LEU A 231 7.56 7.36 33.08
CA LEU A 231 8.34 6.14 33.39
C LEU A 231 7.55 4.82 33.34
N VAL A 232 6.22 4.84 33.10
CA VAL A 232 5.39 3.62 33.17
C VAL A 232 5.37 2.81 31.87
N ALA A 233 5.95 3.29 30.77
CA ALA A 233 5.84 2.65 29.45
C ALA A 233 6.84 1.51 29.18
N THR A 234 7.30 0.78 30.21
CA THR A 234 8.24 -0.35 30.04
C THR A 234 7.63 -1.74 30.22
N GLU A 235 6.36 -1.85 30.61
CA GLU A 235 5.67 -3.13 30.80
C GLU A 235 4.44 -3.28 29.91
N SER A 236 4.62 -3.74 28.66
CA SER A 236 3.66 -4.66 28.00
C SER A 236 4.16 -5.11 26.62
N LEU A 237 5.35 -5.70 26.62
CA LEU A 237 5.73 -6.71 25.63
C LEU A 237 4.89 -7.98 25.89
N ARG A 238 3.75 -8.16 25.18
CA ARG A 238 3.14 -9.49 24.99
C ARG A 238 2.03 -9.48 23.92
N ARG A 239 2.39 -9.97 22.73
CA ARG A 239 1.65 -10.88 21.81
C ARG A 239 1.92 -10.51 20.35
N GLU A 240 2.89 -11.19 19.76
CA GLU A 240 2.89 -11.45 18.32
C GLU A 240 2.70 -12.95 18.09
N GLN A 241 1.56 -13.29 17.51
CA GLN A 241 1.42 -14.32 16.49
C GLN A 241 0.04 -14.08 15.85
N LYS A 242 0.02 -13.58 14.61
CA LYS A 242 -1.16 -13.74 13.76
C LYS A 242 -0.75 -14.59 12.57
N ALA A 243 -1.00 -15.89 12.70
CA ALA A 243 -1.18 -16.77 11.56
C ALA A 243 -2.27 -16.19 10.64
N LEU A 244 -2.16 -16.39 9.33
CA LEU A 244 -3.32 -16.34 8.44
C LEU A 244 -4.34 -17.34 8.99
N SER A 245 -5.31 -16.89 9.76
CA SER A 245 -6.53 -17.66 9.98
C SER A 245 -7.39 -17.50 8.73
N ILE A 246 -8.19 -18.51 8.39
CA ILE A 246 -9.30 -18.37 7.46
C ILE A 246 -10.51 -18.33 8.38
N GLY A 247 -11.11 -17.16 8.57
CA GLY A 247 -12.22 -16.96 9.50
C GLY A 247 -12.08 -15.67 10.33
N ASP A 248 -13.00 -14.74 10.10
CA ASP A 248 -13.15 -13.41 10.72
C ASP A 248 -11.97 -12.43 10.53
N HIS A 249 -11.82 -11.91 9.29
CA HIS A 249 -10.89 -10.80 8.99
C HIS A 249 -11.58 -9.55 8.49
N THR A 250 -11.33 -8.47 9.23
CA THR A 250 -11.46 -7.08 8.80
C THR A 250 -10.15 -6.68 8.16
N GLU A 251 -10.10 -6.56 6.84
CA GLU A 251 -8.88 -6.18 6.11
C GLU A 251 -8.96 -4.73 5.62
N ARG A 252 -7.86 -3.98 5.76
CA ARG A 252 -7.77 -2.64 5.14
C ARG A 252 -7.44 -2.83 3.67
N THR A 253 -8.45 -2.66 2.81
CA THR A 253 -8.27 -2.76 1.36
C THR A 253 -8.29 -1.36 0.78
N LEU A 254 -7.12 -0.91 0.31
CA LEU A 254 -6.98 0.34 -0.45
C LEU A 254 -7.58 1.58 0.25
N GLY A 255 -7.58 1.59 1.58
CA GLY A 255 -8.04 2.68 2.43
C GLY A 255 -9.48 2.55 2.98
N LEU A 256 -10.27 1.59 2.50
CA LEU A 256 -11.55 1.18 3.11
C LEU A 256 -11.36 -0.08 3.97
N ILE A 257 -12.32 -0.35 4.85
CA ILE A 257 -12.38 -1.63 5.57
C ILE A 257 -13.22 -2.60 4.75
N TRP A 258 -12.70 -3.80 4.49
CA TRP A 258 -13.45 -4.90 3.90
C TRP A 258 -13.69 -6.00 4.95
N LYS A 259 -14.96 -6.27 5.23
CA LYS A 259 -15.44 -7.33 6.11
C LYS A 259 -15.67 -8.58 5.26
N THR A 260 -14.66 -9.44 5.18
CA THR A 260 -14.62 -10.61 4.28
C THR A 260 -15.79 -11.58 4.47
N LYS A 261 -16.23 -11.81 5.71
CA LYS A 261 -17.31 -12.76 6.03
C LYS A 261 -18.67 -12.37 5.44
N ASN A 262 -19.00 -11.08 5.48
CA ASN A 262 -20.27 -10.57 4.98
C ASN A 262 -20.15 -9.99 3.55
N ASP A 263 -18.92 -9.94 3.02
CA ASP A 263 -18.56 -9.25 1.80
C ASP A 263 -19.02 -7.77 1.73
N THR A 264 -18.81 -7.05 2.83
CA THR A 264 -19.21 -5.64 2.96
C THR A 264 -18.01 -4.71 3.13
N LEU A 265 -18.12 -3.52 2.55
CA LEU A 265 -17.23 -2.39 2.75
C LEU A 265 -17.75 -1.51 3.88
N SER A 266 -16.85 -1.03 4.73
CA SER A 266 -17.16 -0.11 5.82
C SER A 266 -16.07 0.94 6.00
N PHE A 267 -16.33 1.93 6.85
CA PHE A 267 -15.41 3.03 7.10
C PHE A 267 -14.60 2.82 8.38
N SER A 268 -13.32 3.21 8.35
CA SER A 268 -12.52 3.38 9.56
C SER A 268 -12.58 4.85 9.95
N LEU A 269 -13.41 5.21 10.93
CA LEU A 269 -13.41 6.58 11.45
C LEU A 269 -12.09 6.86 12.17
N ASN A 270 -11.23 7.66 11.54
CA ASN A 270 -9.91 7.98 12.07
C ASN A 270 -9.89 9.40 12.64
N LEU A 271 -10.53 9.58 13.79
CA LEU A 271 -10.50 10.83 14.57
C LEU A 271 -9.28 10.90 15.51
N ARG A 272 -8.24 10.10 15.28
CA ARG A 272 -7.09 9.99 16.20
C ARG A 272 -6.32 11.29 16.41
N ASN A 273 -6.36 12.18 15.41
CA ASN A 273 -5.70 13.49 15.46
C ASN A 273 -6.61 14.59 16.05
N CYS A 274 -7.85 14.27 16.44
CA CYS A 274 -8.77 15.21 17.07
C CYS A 274 -8.78 14.94 18.59
N PRO A 275 -8.51 15.93 19.45
CA PRO A 275 -8.50 15.73 20.90
C PRO A 275 -9.83 15.19 21.41
N ARG A 276 -9.77 14.29 22.41
CA ARG A 276 -10.98 13.68 23.01
C ARG A 276 -11.94 14.73 23.56
N GLU A 277 -11.39 15.81 24.10
CA GLU A 277 -12.13 16.94 24.67
C GLU A 277 -13.07 17.59 23.64
N VAL A 278 -12.61 17.68 22.39
CA VAL A 278 -13.36 18.24 21.27
C VAL A 278 -14.43 17.27 20.79
N ILE A 279 -14.09 15.97 20.72
CA ILE A 279 -15.03 14.92 20.30
C ILE A 279 -16.15 14.72 21.35
N GLN A 280 -15.82 14.84 22.63
CA GLN A 280 -16.76 14.75 23.75
C GLN A 280 -17.50 16.08 24.00
N GLY A 281 -17.03 17.17 23.39
CA GLY A 281 -17.68 18.47 23.41
C GLY A 281 -17.46 19.27 24.70
N TYR A 282 -16.36 19.01 25.42
CA TYR A 282 -15.93 19.80 26.57
C TYR A 282 -15.42 21.18 26.19
N ARG A 283 -14.92 21.36 24.96
CA ARG A 283 -14.59 22.66 24.38
C ARG A 283 -14.92 22.71 22.88
N PRO A 284 -15.07 23.91 22.30
CA PRO A 284 -15.15 24.07 20.85
C PRO A 284 -13.90 23.55 20.15
N PRO A 285 -14.02 23.02 18.92
CA PRO A 285 -12.86 22.69 18.10
C PRO A 285 -12.13 23.97 17.65
N THR A 286 -10.89 23.82 17.21
CA THR A 286 -10.19 24.82 16.38
C THR A 286 -10.40 24.54 14.89
N LYS A 287 -10.10 25.52 14.04
CA LYS A 287 -10.12 25.36 12.58
C LYS A 287 -9.22 24.22 12.09
N ARG A 288 -8.03 24.05 12.70
CA ARG A 288 -7.10 22.95 12.41
C ARG A 288 -7.72 21.60 12.70
N GLU A 289 -8.38 21.47 13.85
CA GLU A 289 -9.00 20.23 14.30
C GLU A 289 -10.15 19.81 13.40
N VAL A 290 -11.05 20.74 13.04
CA VAL A 290 -12.15 20.46 12.09
C VAL A 290 -11.59 20.04 10.74
N THR A 291 -10.63 20.77 10.19
CA THR A 291 -10.04 20.47 8.89
C THR A 291 -9.37 19.09 8.89
N SER A 292 -8.56 18.81 9.92
CA SER A 292 -7.89 17.51 10.09
C SER A 292 -8.89 16.35 10.15
N ALA A 293 -9.99 16.52 10.89
CA ALA A 293 -11.02 15.49 11.03
C ALA A 293 -11.83 15.26 9.76
N VAL A 294 -12.25 16.31 9.06
CA VAL A 294 -13.00 16.16 7.79
C VAL A 294 -12.11 15.52 6.72
N MET A 295 -10.84 15.93 6.64
CA MET A 295 -9.88 15.39 5.65
C MET A 295 -9.43 13.96 5.96
N SER A 296 -9.62 13.47 7.20
CA SER A 296 -9.32 12.07 7.53
C SER A 296 -10.37 11.09 7.03
N VAL A 297 -11.55 11.57 6.59
CA VAL A 297 -12.60 10.74 5.98
C VAL A 297 -12.18 10.35 4.57
N PHE A 298 -11.56 9.17 4.46
CA PHE A 298 -11.13 8.62 3.19
C PHE A 298 -12.30 7.95 2.45
N ASP A 299 -12.75 8.59 1.36
CA ASP A 299 -13.90 8.13 0.57
C ASP A 299 -13.62 8.23 -0.94
N PRO A 300 -12.83 7.29 -1.50
CA PRO A 300 -12.43 7.34 -2.90
C PRO A 300 -13.59 7.07 -3.88
N ILE A 301 -14.65 6.37 -3.45
CA ILE A 301 -15.81 5.99 -4.28
C ILE A 301 -16.98 6.97 -4.12
N GLY A 302 -17.05 7.68 -2.99
CA GLY A 302 -18.09 8.65 -2.68
C GLY A 302 -19.27 8.10 -1.87
N PHE A 303 -19.10 6.96 -1.20
CA PHE A 303 -20.15 6.39 -0.35
C PHE A 303 -20.54 7.25 0.84
N ALA A 304 -19.58 8.01 1.38
CA ALA A 304 -19.76 8.99 2.42
C ALA A 304 -19.95 10.40 1.83
N ALA A 305 -20.22 10.56 0.53
CA ALA A 305 -20.47 11.85 -0.11
C ALA A 305 -21.49 12.73 0.65
N PRO A 306 -22.63 12.20 1.17
CA PRO A 306 -23.58 13.00 1.94
C PRO A 306 -23.00 13.61 3.23
N ILE A 307 -21.95 13.00 3.80
CA ILE A 307 -21.30 13.46 5.04
C ILE A 307 -20.08 14.31 4.72
N THR A 308 -19.29 13.93 3.72
CA THR A 308 -18.09 14.67 3.33
C THR A 308 -18.44 16.04 2.73
N VAL A 309 -19.56 16.17 2.01
CA VAL A 309 -20.03 17.48 1.51
C VAL A 309 -20.38 18.44 2.65
N LEU A 310 -21.09 17.96 3.68
CA LEU A 310 -21.42 18.77 4.86
C LEU A 310 -20.16 19.21 5.62
N GLY A 311 -19.16 18.33 5.72
CA GLY A 311 -17.87 18.68 6.33
C GLY A 311 -17.11 19.75 5.54
N LYS A 312 -17.15 19.67 4.20
CA LYS A 312 -16.55 20.69 3.33
C LYS A 312 -17.27 22.03 3.42
N MET A 313 -18.61 22.01 3.50
CA MET A 313 -19.40 23.23 3.73
C MET A 313 -19.08 23.87 5.08
N LEU A 314 -18.95 23.07 6.14
CA LEU A 314 -18.51 23.55 7.46
C LEU A 314 -17.13 24.20 7.38
N ILE A 315 -16.16 23.55 6.72
CA ILE A 315 -14.84 24.14 6.49
C ILE A 315 -14.99 25.49 5.78
N GLN A 316 -15.74 25.56 4.67
CA GLN A 316 -15.95 26.82 3.94
C GLN A 316 -16.55 27.92 4.82
N ASN A 317 -17.53 27.59 5.66
CA ASN A 317 -18.13 28.54 6.61
C ASN A 317 -17.09 29.06 7.62
N ILE A 318 -16.28 28.17 8.21
CA ILE A 318 -15.21 28.54 9.14
C ILE A 318 -14.17 29.46 8.47
N TRP A 319 -13.85 29.24 7.20
CA TRP A 319 -12.94 30.12 6.45
C TRP A 319 -13.51 31.53 6.25
N ARG A 320 -14.83 31.68 6.13
CA ARG A 320 -15.49 33.00 6.00
C ARG A 320 -15.43 33.81 7.29
N ASP A 321 -15.37 33.14 8.44
CA ASP A 321 -15.26 33.78 9.75
C ASP A 321 -13.86 34.41 9.99
N ARG A 322 -12.88 34.15 9.10
CA ARG A 322 -11.50 34.71 9.14
C ARG A 322 -10.72 34.47 10.44
N ASN A 323 -11.05 33.39 11.16
CA ASN A 323 -10.32 32.97 12.36
C ASN A 323 -8.97 32.32 12.02
N ASP A 324 -8.03 32.44 12.97
CA ASP A 324 -6.74 31.76 12.93
C ASP A 324 -6.89 30.23 13.14
N TRP A 325 -5.86 29.46 12.78
CA TRP A 325 -5.87 28.00 12.76
C TRP A 325 -6.13 27.36 14.13
N ASP A 326 -5.58 27.95 15.18
CA ASP A 326 -5.56 27.39 16.53
C ASP A 326 -6.49 28.15 17.50
N HIS A 327 -7.30 29.08 16.98
CA HIS A 327 -8.35 29.75 17.73
C HIS A 327 -9.62 28.87 17.83
N GLU A 328 -10.25 28.86 19.00
CA GLU A 328 -11.52 28.17 19.21
C GLU A 328 -12.63 28.77 18.35
N LEU A 329 -13.47 27.91 17.79
CA LEU A 329 -14.58 28.35 16.93
C LEU A 329 -15.72 28.96 17.74
N SER A 330 -16.53 29.80 17.07
CA SER A 330 -17.74 30.37 17.66
C SER A 330 -18.76 29.28 18.05
N LYS A 331 -19.72 29.64 18.90
CA LYS A 331 -20.78 28.72 19.34
C LYS A 331 -21.61 28.18 18.18
N GLU A 332 -21.83 29.00 17.15
CA GLU A 332 -22.56 28.63 15.94
C GLU A 332 -21.81 27.56 15.14
N ARG A 333 -20.49 27.74 14.96
CA ARG A 333 -19.64 26.77 14.26
C ARG A 333 -19.42 25.48 15.06
N ASP A 334 -19.32 25.57 16.38
CA ASP A 334 -19.28 24.39 17.25
C ASP A 334 -20.57 23.56 17.13
N LYS A 335 -21.74 24.21 17.01
CA LYS A 335 -23.00 23.52 16.75
C LYS A 335 -22.98 22.75 15.42
N GLU A 336 -22.56 23.40 14.33
CA GLU A 336 -22.43 22.75 13.01
C GLU A 336 -21.42 21.58 13.05
N TRP A 337 -20.31 21.74 13.77
CA TRP A 337 -19.34 20.68 14.01
C TRP A 337 -19.93 19.47 14.74
N ARG A 338 -20.66 19.70 15.84
CA ARG A 338 -21.32 18.62 16.60
C ARG A 338 -22.36 17.89 15.78
N GLU A 339 -23.12 18.61 14.97
CA GLU A 339 -24.07 18.02 14.03
C GLU A 339 -23.35 17.13 13.00
N TRP A 340 -22.29 17.64 12.37
CA TRP A 340 -21.47 16.86 11.45
C TRP A 340 -20.85 15.62 12.10
N LEU A 341 -20.29 15.74 13.31
CA LEU A 341 -19.77 14.61 14.08
C LEU A 341 -20.85 13.55 14.34
N SER A 342 -22.10 13.96 14.61
CA SER A 342 -23.20 13.03 14.80
C SER A 342 -23.50 12.23 13.52
N HIS A 343 -23.39 12.87 12.35
CA HIS A 343 -23.55 12.20 11.06
C HIS A 343 -22.38 11.28 10.77
N LEU A 344 -21.15 11.73 11.05
CA LEU A 344 -19.94 10.92 10.89
C LEU A 344 -20.02 9.61 11.67
N LYS A 345 -20.50 9.65 12.93
CA LYS A 345 -20.68 8.45 13.77
C LYS A 345 -21.63 7.42 13.16
N LYS A 346 -22.56 7.82 12.27
CA LYS A 346 -23.45 6.88 11.56
C LYS A 346 -22.68 6.01 10.56
N LEU A 347 -21.53 6.47 10.03
CA LEU A 347 -20.70 5.69 9.12
C LEU A 347 -20.08 4.45 9.76
N ASP A 348 -19.92 4.44 11.09
CA ASP A 348 -19.36 3.29 11.81
C ASP A 348 -20.21 2.03 11.65
N LYS A 349 -21.52 2.23 11.50
CA LYS A 349 -22.51 1.15 11.31
C LYS A 349 -22.83 0.90 9.82
N LEU A 350 -22.31 1.71 8.91
CA LEU A 350 -22.60 1.60 7.50
C LEU A 350 -21.83 0.41 6.91
N GLU A 351 -22.57 -0.54 6.38
CA GLU A 351 -22.04 -1.67 5.62
C GLU A 351 -22.61 -1.62 4.20
N ILE A 352 -21.72 -1.61 3.22
CA ILE A 352 -22.08 -1.49 1.80
C ILE A 352 -21.65 -2.77 1.12
N PRO A 353 -22.52 -3.48 0.39
CA PRO A 353 -22.12 -4.64 -0.39
C PRO A 353 -20.92 -4.31 -1.30
N ARG A 354 -19.85 -5.11 -1.20
CA ARG A 354 -18.69 -4.94 -2.07
C ARG A 354 -19.11 -5.23 -3.51
N CYS A 355 -19.68 -6.42 -3.75
CA CYS A 355 -20.08 -6.87 -5.08
C CYS A 355 -21.26 -6.04 -5.64
N VAL A 356 -21.05 -5.43 -6.82
CA VAL A 356 -22.06 -4.66 -7.55
C VAL A 356 -22.86 -5.52 -8.52
N THR A 357 -22.23 -6.57 -9.07
CA THR A 357 -22.86 -7.48 -10.05
C THR A 357 -22.86 -8.93 -9.54
N PRO A 358 -23.54 -9.22 -8.41
CA PRO A 358 -23.53 -10.55 -7.83
C PRO A 358 -24.21 -11.60 -8.71
N TYR A 359 -24.96 -11.25 -9.76
CA TYR A 359 -25.54 -12.24 -10.65
C TYR A 359 -24.80 -12.35 -11.99
N HIS A 360 -23.93 -11.39 -12.32
CA HIS A 360 -23.23 -11.31 -13.63
C HIS A 360 -24.21 -11.38 -14.80
N THR A 361 -25.35 -10.70 -14.66
CA THR A 361 -26.39 -10.59 -15.68
C THR A 361 -26.37 -9.22 -16.34
N GLU A 362 -27.06 -9.08 -17.47
CA GLU A 362 -27.29 -7.78 -18.06
C GLU A 362 -28.03 -6.85 -17.10
N GLY A 363 -27.65 -5.58 -17.13
CA GLY A 363 -28.20 -4.58 -16.24
C GLY A 363 -28.07 -3.17 -16.81
N GLU A 364 -28.53 -2.22 -16.01
CA GLU A 364 -28.53 -0.80 -16.37
C GLU A 364 -27.79 0.03 -15.35
N LEU A 365 -27.16 1.09 -15.85
CA LEU A 365 -26.58 2.13 -15.01
C LEU A 365 -27.59 3.26 -14.85
N HIS A 366 -28.05 3.50 -13.64
CA HIS A 366 -28.99 4.57 -13.31
C HIS A 366 -28.22 5.69 -12.62
N VAL A 367 -28.23 6.88 -13.23
CA VAL A 367 -27.52 8.06 -12.72
C VAL A 367 -28.56 9.05 -12.22
N PHE A 368 -28.47 9.37 -10.93
CA PHE A 368 -29.27 10.42 -10.30
C PHE A 368 -28.38 11.62 -10.04
N THR A 369 -28.85 12.81 -10.38
CA THR A 369 -28.14 14.06 -10.14
C THR A 369 -29.07 15.06 -9.48
N ASP A 370 -28.55 15.81 -8.52
CA ASP A 370 -29.28 16.90 -7.88
C ASP A 370 -28.33 18.07 -7.59
N ALA A 371 -28.86 19.29 -7.58
CA ALA A 371 -28.10 20.50 -7.36
C ALA A 371 -28.90 21.52 -6.54
N SER A 372 -28.19 22.21 -5.66
CA SER A 372 -28.68 23.32 -4.86
C SER A 372 -27.70 24.50 -4.96
N GLU A 373 -28.06 25.65 -4.40
CA GLU A 373 -27.16 26.80 -4.30
C GLU A 373 -25.87 26.49 -3.51
N LYS A 374 -25.88 25.44 -2.67
CA LYS A 374 -24.77 25.12 -1.75
C LYS A 374 -23.87 24.01 -2.25
N ALA A 375 -24.42 23.04 -2.98
CA ALA A 375 -23.72 21.85 -3.43
C ALA A 375 -24.47 21.18 -4.57
N TYR A 376 -23.74 20.41 -5.39
CA TYR A 376 -24.30 19.50 -6.37
C TYR A 376 -23.76 18.09 -6.17
N SER A 377 -24.55 17.10 -6.55
CA SER A 377 -24.19 15.70 -6.35
C SER A 377 -24.71 14.80 -7.46
N ALA A 378 -24.04 13.66 -7.60
CA ALA A 378 -24.47 12.57 -8.45
C ALA A 378 -24.29 11.23 -7.73
N ALA A 379 -25.23 10.32 -7.90
CA ALA A 379 -25.15 8.95 -7.42
C ALA A 379 -25.46 8.00 -8.58
N VAL A 380 -24.67 6.93 -8.68
CA VAL A 380 -24.72 5.97 -9.77
C VAL A 380 -25.06 4.61 -9.19
N TYR A 381 -26.13 4.00 -9.68
CA TYR A 381 -26.59 2.67 -9.28
C TYR A 381 -26.52 1.71 -10.45
N TRP A 382 -26.27 0.44 -10.14
CA TRP A 382 -26.38 -0.67 -11.08
C TRP A 382 -27.63 -1.47 -10.75
N LEU A 383 -28.42 -1.79 -11.77
CA LEU A 383 -29.66 -2.56 -11.68
C LEU A 383 -29.56 -3.84 -12.51
N GLU A 384 -29.57 -5.01 -11.87
CA GLU A 384 -29.71 -6.31 -12.55
C GLU A 384 -31.19 -6.70 -12.64
N LYS A 385 -31.74 -6.64 -13.86
CA LYS A 385 -33.19 -6.81 -14.12
C LYS A 385 -33.69 -8.24 -14.03
N ASN A 386 -32.82 -9.21 -14.27
CA ASN A 386 -33.21 -10.61 -14.41
C ASN A 386 -33.46 -11.31 -13.06
N GLN A 387 -33.37 -10.57 -11.95
CA GLN A 387 -33.67 -11.05 -10.60
C GLN A 387 -35.08 -10.61 -10.17
N LYS A 388 -35.74 -11.42 -9.34
CA LYS A 388 -37.05 -11.11 -8.75
C LYS A 388 -36.95 -11.19 -7.21
N PRO A 389 -36.93 -10.05 -6.49
CA PRO A 389 -36.91 -8.67 -7.00
C PRO A 389 -35.57 -8.31 -7.69
N PRO A 390 -35.55 -7.25 -8.52
CA PRO A 390 -34.31 -6.78 -9.16
C PRO A 390 -33.23 -6.44 -8.13
N HIS A 391 -31.98 -6.76 -8.45
CA HIS A 391 -30.85 -6.40 -7.59
C HIS A 391 -30.36 -4.99 -7.92
N VAL A 392 -30.18 -4.16 -6.89
CA VAL A 392 -29.69 -2.78 -7.02
C VAL A 392 -28.48 -2.59 -6.13
N ALA A 393 -27.41 -2.01 -6.68
CA ALA A 393 -26.19 -1.70 -5.94
C ALA A 393 -25.72 -0.28 -6.24
N LEU A 394 -25.31 0.46 -5.20
CA LEU A 394 -24.65 1.76 -5.35
C LEU A 394 -23.23 1.55 -5.91
N VAL A 395 -22.97 2.01 -7.12
CA VAL A 395 -21.67 1.91 -7.80
C VAL A 395 -20.71 2.96 -7.26
N ALA A 396 -21.12 4.22 -7.32
CA ALA A 396 -20.32 5.36 -6.90
C ALA A 396 -21.20 6.57 -6.65
N ALA A 397 -20.68 7.54 -5.91
CA ALA A 397 -21.32 8.84 -5.79
C ALA A 397 -20.27 9.95 -5.74
N LYS A 398 -20.70 11.19 -5.89
CA LYS A 398 -19.84 12.36 -5.76
C LYS A 398 -20.68 13.55 -5.37
N ALA A 399 -20.17 14.33 -4.43
CA ALA A 399 -20.74 15.61 -4.06
C ALA A 399 -19.63 16.67 -4.01
N ARG A 400 -19.97 17.89 -4.43
CA ARG A 400 -19.05 19.03 -4.48
C ARG A 400 -19.69 20.29 -3.96
#